data_AF-A0A9E7QZQ4-F1
#
_entry.id   AF-A0A9E7QZQ4-F1
#
_cell.length_a   1.000
_cell.length_b   1.000
_cell.length_c   1.000
_cell.angle_alpha   90.00
_cell.angle_beta   90.00
_cell.angle_gamma   90.00
#
_symmetry.space_group_name_H-M   'P 1'
#
loop_
_entity.id
_entity.type
_entity.pdbx_description
1 polymer ?
#
loop_
_entity_poly.entity_id
_entity_poly.type
_entity_poly.pdbx_seq_one_letter_code
_entity_poly.pdbx_strand_id
1 'polypeptide(L)'
;MSLALAHFAFGAAMATLLLTLLPTVRYPRTVVLASGTWAMVPDVHWVSPVAREALRRFHQTSPLTDVFWFHRTLDRLDPTDDPAVAAGFLVFLVVVTLVAERRNYRSPRVLQSAYETYLDSDTK
;
A
#
# COMPACT_ATOMS: atom_id res chain seq x y z
N MET A 1 2.41 16.68 -11.14
CA MET A 1 1.61 15.64 -10.46
C MET A 1 2.62 14.67 -9.89
N SER A 2 2.24 13.70 -9.08
CA SER A 2 3.12 12.57 -8.80
C SER A 2 2.72 11.42 -9.72
N LEU A 3 3.71 10.66 -10.21
CA LEU A 3 3.47 9.50 -11.06
C LEU A 3 2.46 8.56 -10.39
N ALA A 4 1.49 8.00 -11.13
CA ALA A 4 0.50 7.08 -10.54
C ALA A 4 1.13 5.90 -9.75
N LEU A 5 2.37 5.55 -10.10
CA LEU A 5 3.21 4.60 -9.38
C LEU A 5 3.58 5.05 -7.96
N ALA A 6 3.89 6.34 -7.75
CA ALA A 6 4.10 6.95 -6.43
C ALA A 6 2.86 6.81 -5.55
N HIS A 7 1.69 7.19 -6.07
CA HIS A 7 0.41 7.06 -5.34
C HIS A 7 0.11 5.60 -4.98
N PHE A 8 0.26 4.68 -5.93
CA PHE A 8 0.08 3.25 -5.68
C PHE A 8 1.01 2.75 -4.57
N ALA A 9 2.31 3.05 -4.69
CA ALA A 9 3.33 2.59 -3.76
C ALA A 9 3.07 3.14 -2.34
N PHE A 10 2.73 4.42 -2.22
CA PHE A 10 2.40 5.04 -0.94
C PHE A 10 1.14 4.43 -0.32
N GLY A 11 0.04 4.31 -1.06
CA GLY A 11 -1.22 3.72 -0.57
C GLY A 11 -1.09 2.25 -0.18
N ALA A 12 -0.31 1.48 -0.93
CA ALA A 12 0.02 0.10 -0.58
C ALA A 12 0.87 0.03 0.70
N ALA A 13 1.89 0.89 0.83
CA ALA A 13 2.78 0.91 1.98
C ALA A 13 2.01 1.27 3.27
N MET A 14 1.11 2.25 3.20
CA MET A 14 0.27 2.61 4.34
C MET A 14 -0.63 1.46 4.79
N ALA A 15 -1.28 0.76 3.85
CA ALA A 15 -2.05 -0.43 4.20
C ALA A 15 -1.17 -1.52 4.82
N THR A 16 0.02 -1.76 4.30
CA THR A 16 0.96 -2.73 4.89
C THR A 16 1.32 -2.35 6.33
N LEU A 17 1.59 -1.08 6.61
CA LEU A 17 1.82 -0.60 7.98
C LEU A 17 0.61 -0.85 8.88
N LEU A 18 -0.59 -0.46 8.45
CA LEU A 18 -1.82 -0.66 9.22
C LEU A 18 -2.09 -2.13 9.51
N LEU A 19 -1.93 -3.00 8.50
CA LEU A 19 -2.11 -4.45 8.65
C LEU A 19 -1.05 -5.10 9.54
N THR A 20 0.16 -4.55 9.56
CA THR A 20 1.21 -4.98 10.51
C THR A 20 0.82 -4.70 11.96
N LEU A 21 -0.03 -3.70 12.19
CA LEU A 21 -0.57 -3.37 13.51
C LEU A 21 -1.89 -4.09 13.82
N LEU A 22 -2.61 -4.57 12.79
CA LEU A 22 -3.92 -5.23 12.88
C LEU A 22 -3.85 -6.68 12.39
N PRO A 23 -3.41 -7.64 13.23
CA PRO A 23 -3.03 -8.99 12.80
C PRO A 23 -4.18 -9.94 12.39
N THR A 24 -5.44 -9.47 12.35
CA THR A 24 -6.63 -10.33 12.19
C THR A 24 -7.31 -10.25 10.82
N VAL A 25 -6.71 -9.57 9.84
CA VAL A 25 -7.30 -9.43 8.50
C VAL A 25 -7.09 -10.70 7.68
N ARG A 26 -8.18 -11.26 7.13
CA ARG A 26 -8.19 -12.53 6.40
C ARG A 26 -7.43 -12.50 5.06
N TYR A 27 -7.45 -11.36 4.36
CA TYR A 27 -6.86 -11.19 3.04
C TYR A 27 -5.92 -9.98 2.99
N PRO A 28 -4.83 -9.96 3.77
CA PRO A 28 -4.00 -8.76 3.95
C PRO A 28 -3.36 -8.31 2.62
N ARG A 29 -2.89 -9.25 1.79
CA ARG A 29 -2.31 -8.94 0.47
C ARG A 29 -3.32 -8.27 -0.48
N THR A 30 -4.55 -8.78 -0.51
CA THR A 30 -5.63 -8.18 -1.30
C THR A 30 -5.96 -6.78 -0.82
N VAL A 31 -5.97 -6.55 0.50
CA VAL A 31 -6.19 -5.22 1.08
C VAL A 31 -5.06 -4.26 0.71
N VAL A 32 -3.80 -4.71 0.72
CA VAL A 32 -2.65 -3.89 0.28
C VAL A 32 -2.81 -3.47 -1.18
N LEU A 33 -3.12 -4.42 -2.08
CA LEU A 33 -3.33 -4.13 -3.50
C LEU A 33 -4.53 -3.19 -3.71
N ALA A 34 -5.66 -3.45 -3.05
CA ALA A 34 -6.84 -2.61 -3.11
C ALA A 34 -6.57 -1.19 -2.61
N SER A 35 -5.75 -1.05 -1.56
CA SER A 35 -5.34 0.25 -1.01
C SER A 35 -4.43 1.04 -1.94
N GLY A 36 -3.48 0.37 -2.60
CA GLY A 36 -2.67 0.99 -3.65
C GLY A 36 -3.53 1.45 -4.82
N THR A 37 -4.46 0.61 -5.30
CA THR A 37 -5.41 0.98 -6.35
C THR A 37 -6.34 2.11 -5.91
N TRP A 38 -6.76 2.14 -4.64
CA TRP A 38 -7.56 3.23 -4.07
C TRP A 38 -6.81 4.57 -4.20
N ALA A 39 -5.52 4.61 -3.90
CA ALA A 39 -4.71 5.83 -4.06
C ALA A 39 -4.64 6.34 -5.52
N MET A 40 -4.79 5.46 -6.51
CA MET A 40 -4.76 5.81 -7.94
C MET A 40 -6.13 6.24 -8.51
N VAL A 41 -7.23 6.15 -7.74
CA VAL A 41 -8.56 6.49 -8.26
C VAL A 41 -8.63 7.91 -8.86
N PRO A 42 -8.02 8.94 -8.25
CA PRO A 42 -7.99 10.27 -8.86
C PRO A 42 -7.21 10.35 -10.19
N ASP A 43 -6.25 9.45 -10.42
CA ASP A 43 -5.43 9.39 -11.65
C ASP A 43 -6.22 8.86 -12.86
N VAL A 44 -7.42 8.31 -12.67
CA VAL A 44 -8.27 7.75 -13.75
C VAL A 44 -8.57 8.78 -14.85
N HIS A 45 -8.50 10.08 -14.56
CA HIS A 45 -8.65 11.14 -15.55
C HIS A 45 -7.63 11.04 -16.71
N TRP A 46 -6.47 10.40 -16.52
CA TRP A 46 -5.48 10.18 -17.57
C TRP A 46 -5.94 9.20 -18.65
N VAL A 47 -6.77 8.23 -18.27
CA VAL A 47 -7.21 7.12 -19.15
C VAL A 47 -8.69 7.18 -19.50
N SER A 48 -9.47 8.06 -18.86
CA SER A 48 -10.91 8.16 -19.10
C SER A 48 -11.23 8.74 -20.49
N PRO A 49 -11.98 8.02 -21.35
CA PRO A 49 -12.37 8.54 -22.65
C PRO A 49 -13.64 9.42 -22.62
N VAL A 50 -14.45 9.35 -21.55
CA VAL A 50 -15.80 9.97 -21.52
C VAL A 50 -15.89 11.16 -20.55
N ALA A 51 -15.11 11.17 -19.47
CA ALA A 51 -15.27 12.16 -18.39
C ALA A 51 -13.95 12.86 -18.01
N ARG A 52 -12.97 12.90 -18.92
CA ARG A 52 -11.60 13.40 -18.66
C ARG A 52 -11.57 14.77 -17.98
N GLU A 53 -12.31 15.74 -18.49
CA GLU A 53 -12.31 17.11 -17.96
C GLU A 53 -12.98 17.24 -16.59
N ALA A 54 -14.08 16.51 -16.36
CA ALA A 54 -14.76 16.50 -15.07
C ALA A 54 -13.88 15.83 -14.00
N LEU A 55 -13.27 14.69 -14.33
CA LEU A 55 -12.36 13.98 -13.44
C LEU A 55 -11.07 14.78 -13.17
N ARG A 56 -10.50 15.43 -14.19
CA ARG A 56 -9.33 16.30 -14.02
C ARG A 56 -9.65 17.50 -13.12
N ARG A 57 -10.82 18.12 -13.27
CA ARG A 57 -11.26 19.19 -12.38
C ARG A 57 -11.39 18.70 -10.94
N PHE A 58 -12.07 17.56 -10.74
CA PHE A 58 -12.18 16.94 -9.42
C PHE A 58 -10.79 16.69 -8.80
N HIS A 59 -9.90 16.02 -9.53
CA HIS A 59 -8.51 15.76 -9.14
C HIS A 59 -7.79 17.04 -8.68
N GLN A 60 -7.84 18.10 -9.48
CA GLN A 60 -7.08 19.33 -9.27
C GLN A 60 -7.67 20.32 -8.27
N THR A 61 -8.98 20.29 -7.99
CA THR A 61 -9.63 21.32 -7.14
C THR A 61 -10.24 20.77 -5.87
N SER A 62 -10.62 19.49 -5.84
CA SER A 62 -11.35 18.92 -4.72
C SER A 62 -10.40 18.58 -3.55
N PRO A 63 -10.70 19.02 -2.31
CA PRO A 63 -10.03 18.52 -1.11
C PRO A 63 -10.33 17.04 -0.84
N LEU A 64 -11.44 16.51 -1.37
CA LEU A 64 -11.81 15.10 -1.20
C LEU A 64 -10.81 14.15 -1.88
N THR A 65 -9.99 14.65 -2.80
CA THR A 65 -8.89 13.91 -3.41
C THR A 65 -7.91 13.39 -2.35
N ASP A 66 -7.75 14.07 -1.20
CA ASP A 66 -6.89 13.59 -0.11
C ASP A 66 -7.43 12.36 0.66
N VAL A 67 -8.70 11.97 0.47
CA VAL A 67 -9.22 10.68 1.01
C VAL A 67 -8.56 9.47 0.35
N PHE A 68 -8.01 9.66 -0.86
CA PHE A 68 -7.26 8.65 -1.59
C PHE A 68 -5.79 8.66 -1.18
N TRP A 69 -5.51 8.48 0.11
CA TRP A 69 -4.16 8.51 0.68
C TRP A 69 -3.40 9.83 0.49
N PHE A 70 -4.05 10.95 0.83
CA PHE A 70 -3.45 12.29 0.74
C PHE A 70 -2.96 12.63 -0.67
N HIS A 71 -3.63 12.11 -1.70
CA HIS A 71 -3.23 12.20 -3.11
C HIS A 71 -2.89 13.64 -3.54
N ARG A 72 -3.77 14.61 -3.23
CA ARG A 72 -3.56 16.02 -3.59
C ARG A 72 -2.38 16.61 -2.83
N THR A 73 -2.17 16.21 -1.59
CA THR A 73 -1.01 16.62 -0.79
C THR A 73 0.29 16.08 -1.41
N LEU A 74 0.31 14.82 -1.85
CA LEU A 74 1.45 14.22 -2.53
C LEU A 74 1.77 14.92 -3.86
N ASP A 75 0.75 15.21 -4.67
CA ASP A 75 0.88 16.00 -5.91
C ASP A 75 1.48 17.40 -5.69
N ARG A 76 1.27 17.99 -4.51
CA ARG A 76 1.83 19.30 -4.15
C ARG A 76 3.27 19.22 -3.67
N LEU A 77 3.65 18.09 -3.06
CA LEU A 77 5.02 17.83 -2.62
C LEU A 77 5.93 17.49 -3.81
N ASP A 78 5.39 16.88 -4.85
CA ASP A 78 6.07 16.64 -6.13
C ASP A 78 5.26 17.23 -7.29
N PRO A 79 5.35 18.56 -7.53
CA PRO A 79 4.60 19.18 -8.62
C PRO A 79 5.14 18.80 -10.01
N THR A 80 6.39 18.33 -10.10
CA THR A 80 7.13 18.10 -11.34
C THR A 80 7.07 16.68 -11.90
N ASP A 81 6.41 15.74 -11.21
CA ASP A 81 6.42 14.31 -11.56
C ASP A 81 7.85 13.73 -11.56
N ASP A 82 8.65 14.02 -10.53
CA ASP A 82 10.04 13.57 -10.45
C ASP A 82 10.11 12.04 -10.27
N PRO A 83 10.74 11.30 -11.20
CA PRO A 83 10.93 9.85 -11.08
C PRO A 83 11.64 9.42 -9.79
N ALA A 84 12.48 10.28 -9.20
CA ALA A 84 13.15 10.01 -7.94
C ALA A 84 12.16 9.91 -6.77
N VAL A 85 11.08 10.71 -6.78
CA VAL A 85 10.02 10.65 -5.76
C VAL A 85 9.26 9.34 -5.87
N ALA A 86 8.90 8.92 -7.08
CA ALA A 86 8.26 7.63 -7.31
C ALA A 86 9.14 6.45 -6.90
N ALA A 87 10.44 6.50 -7.22
CA ALA A 87 11.42 5.52 -6.75
C ALA A 87 11.50 5.51 -5.21
N GLY A 88 11.49 6.68 -4.57
CA GLY A 88 11.45 6.82 -3.13
C GLY A 88 10.24 6.13 -2.48
N PHE A 89 9.04 6.32 -3.02
CA PHE A 89 7.85 5.64 -2.50
C PHE A 89 7.85 4.13 -2.76
N LEU A 90 8.44 3.67 -3.86
CA LEU A 90 8.65 2.24 -4.09
C LEU A 90 9.62 1.64 -3.07
N VAL A 91 10.75 2.30 -2.83
CA VAL A 91 11.71 1.87 -1.79
C VAL A 91 11.02 1.85 -0.42
N PHE A 92 10.20 2.87 -0.13
CA PHE A 92 9.41 2.91 1.10
C PHE A 92 8.46 1.71 1.22
N LEU A 93 7.71 1.38 0.17
CA LEU A 93 6.86 0.18 0.13
C LEU A 93 7.66 -1.10 0.39
N VAL A 94 8.82 -1.26 -0.26
CA VAL A 94 9.69 -2.43 -0.07
C VAL A 94 10.16 -2.51 1.38
N VAL A 95 10.68 -1.43 1.95
CA VAL A 95 11.16 -1.39 3.33
C VAL A 95 10.04 -1.74 4.32
N VAL A 96 8.86 -1.14 4.16
CA VAL A 96 7.69 -1.42 4.99
C VAL A 96 7.30 -2.90 4.89
N THR A 97 7.30 -3.46 3.69
CA THR A 97 6.96 -4.87 3.46
C THR A 97 7.99 -5.78 4.15
N LEU A 98 9.28 -5.51 4.02
CA LEU A 98 10.33 -6.26 4.71
C LEU A 98 10.18 -6.21 6.23
N VAL A 99 9.86 -5.04 6.79
CA VAL A 99 9.61 -4.88 8.23
C VAL A 99 8.37 -5.67 8.67
N ALA A 100 7.28 -5.58 7.91
CA ALA A 100 6.04 -6.30 8.17
C ALA A 100 6.25 -7.82 8.14
N GLU A 101 6.95 -8.31 7.12
CA GLU A 101 7.29 -9.72 6.98
C GLU A 101 8.21 -10.18 8.11
N ARG A 102 9.28 -9.44 8.44
CA ARG A 102 10.18 -9.80 9.56
C ARG A 102 9.43 -9.95 10.89
N ARG A 103 8.41 -9.13 11.13
CA ARG A 103 7.55 -9.22 12.33
C ARG A 103 6.68 -10.47 12.30
N ASN A 104 6.06 -10.78 11.16
CA ASN A 104 5.11 -11.90 11.01
C ASN A 104 5.79 -13.26 10.83
N TYR A 105 6.98 -13.32 10.22
CA TYR A 105 7.75 -14.55 9.97
C TYR A 105 8.22 -15.22 11.27
N ARG A 106 8.31 -14.46 12.38
CA ARG A 106 8.60 -15.00 13.72
C ARG A 106 7.41 -15.70 14.39
N SER A 107 6.25 -15.85 13.71
CA SER A 107 5.01 -16.25 14.37
C SER A 107 4.06 -17.21 13.62
N PRO A 108 4.46 -18.24 12.86
CA PRO A 108 3.53 -19.34 12.60
C PRO A 108 3.47 -20.22 13.84
N ARG A 109 2.63 -19.86 14.83
CA ARG A 109 2.37 -20.69 16.02
C ARG A 109 2.03 -22.13 15.65
N VAL A 110 1.43 -22.33 14.48
CA VAL A 110 1.11 -23.65 13.91
C VAL A 110 2.38 -24.47 13.60
N LEU A 111 3.43 -23.86 13.04
CA LEU A 111 4.70 -24.54 12.80
C LEU A 111 5.43 -24.80 14.12
N GLN A 112 5.36 -23.86 15.06
CA GLN A 112 5.94 -24.02 16.38
C GLN A 112 5.27 -25.17 17.15
N SER A 113 3.94 -25.22 17.17
CA SER A 113 3.19 -26.30 17.80
C SER A 113 3.38 -27.65 17.10
N ALA A 114 3.46 -27.67 15.76
CA ALA A 114 3.71 -28.90 15.02
C ALA A 114 5.12 -29.45 15.28
N TYR A 115 6.12 -28.56 15.37
CA TYR A 115 7.50 -28.92 15.70
C TYR A 115 7.65 -29.40 17.14
N GLU A 116 7.02 -28.73 18.11
CA GLU A 116 6.99 -29.16 19.51
C GLU A 116 6.31 -30.53 19.67
N THR A 117 5.19 -30.75 18.96
CA THR A 117 4.49 -32.05 18.96
C THR A 117 5.36 -33.15 18.37
N TYR A 118 6.09 -32.86 17.29
CA TYR A 118 7.04 -33.81 16.69
C TYR A 118 8.15 -34.21 17.69
N LEU A 119 8.78 -33.23 18.34
CA LEU A 119 9.85 -33.49 19.32
C LEU A 119 9.38 -34.30 20.54
N ASP A 120 8.17 -34.06 21.05
CA ASP A 120 7.60 -34.81 22.17
C ASP A 120 7.20 -36.25 21.81
N SER A 121 7.02 -36.54 20.52
CA SER A 121 6.74 -37.89 20.02
C SER A 121 7.99 -38.75 19.79
N ASP A 122 9.16 -38.11 19.58
CA ASP A 122 10.44 -38.80 19.30
C ASP A 122 11.23 -39.12 20.59
N THR A 123 10.80 -38.57 21.72
CA THR A 123 11.43 -38.74 23.05
C THR A 123 10.70 -39.73 23.96
N LYS A 124 9.63 -40.37 23.50
CA LYS A 124 8.86 -41.43 24.20
C LYS A 124 9.03 -42.77 23.51
#